data_AF-A0A1G1TM47-F1
#
_entry.id   AF-A0A1G1TM47-F1
#
_cell.length_a   1.000
_cell.length_b   1.000
_cell.length_c   1.000
_cell.angle_alpha   90.00
_cell.angle_beta   90.00
_cell.angle_gamma   90.00
#
_symmetry.space_group_name_H-M   'P 1'
#
loop_
_entity.id
_entity.type
_entity.pdbx_description
1 polymer ?
#
loop_
_entity_poly.entity_id
_entity_poly.type
_entity_poly.pdbx_seq_one_letter_code
_entity_poly.pdbx_strand_id
1 'polypeptide(L)' 'MWLAGGTTDGVQFRGPGVGTGGGSGVVTYLDSKLLRGNPGGENPLRRMSVCLPPGYDERAARRYPVLYYLHGFA' A
#
# COMPACT_ATOMS: atom_id res chain seq x y z
N MET A 1 -5.93 0.71 -20.29
CA MET A 1 -4.91 1.76 -20.10
C MET A 1 -5.61 2.96 -19.48
N TRP A 2 -5.35 3.24 -18.20
CA TRP A 2 -5.73 4.48 -17.55
C TRP A 2 -4.56 4.91 -16.66
N LEU A 3 -4.15 6.17 -16.84
CA LEU A 3 -3.12 6.85 -16.06
C LEU A 3 -3.83 7.66 -14.97
N ALA A 4 -3.56 7.36 -13.70
CA ALA A 4 -3.80 8.26 -12.59
C ALA A 4 -2.47 8.42 -11.86
N GLY A 5 -1.70 9.42 -12.30
CA GLY A 5 -0.47 9.84 -11.63
C GLY A 5 -0.81 10.72 -10.44
N GLY A 6 -0.68 10.18 -9.24
CA GLY A 6 -0.63 10.94 -7.99
C GLY A 6 0.57 10.45 -7.21
N THR A 7 1.68 11.18 -7.28
CA THR A 7 2.85 10.91 -6.46
C THR A 7 2.66 11.60 -5.12
N THR A 8 2.37 10.84 -4.09
CA THR A 8 2.54 11.28 -2.71
C THR A 8 3.49 10.29 -2.04
N ASP A 9 4.68 10.77 -1.65
CA ASP A 9 5.63 10.07 -0.78
C ASP A 9 6.05 8.65 -1.17
N GLY A 10 6.40 8.42 -2.45
CA GLY A 10 7.09 7.19 -2.88
C GLY A 10 6.25 5.91 -2.86
N VAL A 11 4.95 6.01 -2.57
CA VAL A 11 4.00 4.89 -2.53
C VAL A 11 3.23 4.85 -3.86
N GLN A 12 3.50 3.84 -4.69
CA GLN A 12 2.82 3.66 -5.97
C GLN A 12 1.65 2.68 -5.83
N PHE A 13 0.42 3.19 -5.91
CA PHE A 13 -0.80 2.38 -5.89
C PHE A 13 -1.07 1.77 -7.27
N ARG A 14 -1.12 0.44 -7.36
CA ARG A 14 -1.42 -0.25 -8.64
C ARG A 14 -2.35 -1.45 -8.40
N GLY A 15 -3.65 -1.28 -8.67
CA GLY A 15 -4.66 -2.36 -8.63
C GLY A 15 -6.10 -1.85 -8.76
N PRO A 16 -7.08 -2.70 -9.16
CA PRO A 16 -8.48 -2.30 -9.28
C PRO A 16 -9.09 -2.06 -7.89
N GLY A 17 -9.69 -0.90 -7.68
CA GLY A 17 -10.52 -0.63 -6.50
C GLY A 17 -11.80 -1.45 -6.60
N VAL A 18 -11.96 -2.46 -5.75
CA VAL A 18 -13.23 -3.17 -5.61
C VAL A 18 -14.07 -2.41 -4.59
N GLY A 19 -15.17 -1.81 -5.06
CA GLY A 19 -16.16 -1.18 -4.20
C GLY A 19 -17.54 -1.78 -4.44
N THR A 20 -18.13 -2.34 -3.39
CA THR A 20 -19.53 -2.15 -2.94
C THR A 20 -19.72 -2.99 -1.67
N GLY A 21 -19.81 -2.36 -0.49
CA GLY A 21 -20.19 -2.98 0.78
C GLY A 21 -19.07 -3.60 1.65
N GLY A 22 -17.95 -4.01 1.06
CA GLY A 22 -16.75 -4.49 1.76
C GLY A 22 -15.61 -3.46 1.67
N GLY A 23 -14.67 -3.49 2.63
CA GLY A 23 -13.48 -2.63 2.58
C GLY A 23 -12.68 -2.83 1.29
N SER A 24 -11.93 -1.80 0.87
CA SER A 24 -11.12 -1.87 -0.36
C SER A 24 -9.72 -2.41 -0.05
N GLY A 25 -9.24 -3.35 -0.88
CA GLY A 25 -7.86 -3.85 -0.80
C GLY A 25 -6.98 -3.17 -1.84
N VAL A 26 -5.91 -2.51 -1.41
CA VAL A 26 -4.97 -1.80 -2.28
C VAL A 26 -3.60 -2.44 -2.17
N VAL A 27 -2.98 -2.78 -3.30
CA VAL A 27 -1.59 -3.23 -3.35
C VAL A 27 -0.70 -2.03 -3.64
N THR A 28 0.35 -1.89 -2.84
CA THR A 28 1.35 -0.84 -3.00
C THR A 28 2.76 -1.39 -2.78
N TYR A 29 3.76 -0.56 -3.03
CA TYR A 29 5.17 -0.90 -2.85
C TYR A 29 5.85 0.13 -1.94
N LEU A 30 6.62 -0.37 -0.97
CA LEU A 30 7.54 0.43 -0.18
C LEU A 30 8.93 0.36 -0.81
N ASP A 31 9.53 1.51 -1.08
CA ASP A 31 10.94 1.62 -1.43
C ASP A 31 11.81 1.70 -0.16
N SER A 32 12.50 0.61 0.16
CA SER A 32 13.35 0.52 1.34
C SER A 32 14.76 1.05 1.05
N LYS A 33 15.08 2.20 1.65
CA LYS A 33 16.45 2.77 1.62
C LYS A 33 17.50 1.84 2.22
N LEU A 34 17.13 1.03 3.22
CA LEU A 34 18.05 0.14 3.94
C LEU A 34 18.41 -1.11 3.15
N LEU A 35 17.56 -1.54 2.22
CA LEU A 35 17.83 -2.70 1.37
C LEU A 35 18.66 -2.34 0.13
N ARG A 36 18.84 -1.06 -0.17
CA ARG A 36 19.61 -0.61 -1.35
C ARG A 36 21.08 -0.93 -1.16
N GLY A 37 21.62 -1.80 -2.01
CA GLY A 37 23.03 -2.18 -1.98
C GLY A 37 23.42 -2.98 -0.74
N ASN A 38 22.45 -3.60 -0.07
CA ASN A 38 22.78 -4.48 1.04
C ASN A 38 23.52 -5.74 0.51
N PRO A 39 24.33 -6.41 1.35
CA PRO A 39 25.09 -7.58 0.91
C PRO A 39 24.23 -8.77 0.46
N GLY A 40 22.98 -8.86 0.92
CA GLY A 40 22.05 -9.93 0.54
C GLY A 40 21.42 -9.74 -0.83
N GLY A 41 21.57 -8.56 -1.46
CA GLY A 41 21.05 -8.28 -2.79
C GLY A 41 19.52 -8.27 -2.87
N GLU A 42 18.82 -8.12 -1.75
CA GLU A 42 17.37 -8.14 -1.72
C GLU A 42 16.77 -6.97 -2.51
N ASN A 43 15.63 -7.23 -3.16
CA ASN A 43 14.90 -6.18 -3.86
C ASN A 43 14.39 -5.11 -2.86
N PRO A 44 14.80 -3.83 -3.02
CA PRO A 44 14.37 -2.75 -2.14
C PRO A 44 12.88 -2.39 -2.31
N LEU A 45 12.23 -2.76 -3.42
CA LEU A 45 10.80 -2.58 -3.64
C LEU A 45 10.00 -3.71 -3.00
N ARG A 46 9.44 -3.44 -1.82
CA ARG A 46 8.68 -4.40 -1.03
C ARG A 46 7.19 -4.25 -1.28
N ARG A 47 6.56 -5.27 -1.85
CA ARG A 47 5.10 -5.32 -2.06
C ARG A 47 4.38 -5.39 -0.72
N MET A 48 3.32 -4.60 -0.56
CA MET A 48 2.46 -4.54 0.63
C MET A 48 0.99 -4.48 0.22
N SER A 49 0.11 -5.03 1.06
CA SER A 49 -1.34 -4.95 0.91
C SER A 49 -1.92 -4.06 2.00
N VAL A 50 -2.78 -3.12 1.64
CA VAL A 50 -3.46 -2.19 2.53
C VAL A 50 -4.96 -2.45 2.45
N CYS A 51 -5.60 -2.72 3.59
CA CYS A 51 -7.05 -2.87 3.67
C CYS A 51 -7.65 -1.59 4.21
N LEU A 52 -8.45 -0.92 3.38
CA LEU A 52 -9.14 0.32 3.71
C LEU A 52 -10.59 0.04 4.15
N PRO A 53 -11.11 0.73 5.18
CA PRO A 53 -12.49 0.56 5.60
C PRO A 53 -13.47 1.02 4.50
N PRO A 54 -14.72 0.53 4.50
CA PRO A 54 -15.76 1.05 3.61
C PRO A 54 -15.91 2.57 3.74
N GLY A 55 -16.08 3.25 2.60
CA GLY A 55 -16.24 4.71 2.55
C GLY A 55 -14.98 5.51 2.94
N TYR A 56 -13.79 4.92 2.87
CA TYR A 56 -12.52 5.59 3.19
C TYR A 56 -12.34 6.88 2.37
N ASP A 57 -12.60 6.84 1.05
CA ASP A 57 -12.38 7.97 0.15
C ASP A 57 -13.45 9.07 0.28
N GLU A 58 -14.61 8.76 0.87
CA GLU A 58 -15.74 9.71 1.00
C GLU A 58 -15.49 10.78 2.07
N ARG A 59 -14.54 10.56 2.98
CA ARG A 59 -14.29 11.42 4.14
C ARG A 59 -12.81 11.79 4.27
N ALA A 60 -12.29 12.57 3.34
CA ALA A 60 -10.87 12.97 3.29
C ALA A 60 -10.30 13.57 4.59
N ALA A 61 -11.11 14.22 5.43
CA ALA A 61 -10.68 14.78 6.71
C ALA A 61 -10.63 13.76 7.86
N ARG A 62 -11.23 12.57 7.69
CA ARG A 62 -11.31 11.56 8.74
C ARG A 62 -10.02 10.73 8.76
N ARG A 63 -9.42 10.62 9.95
CA ARG A 63 -8.29 9.72 10.19
C ARG A 63 -8.77 8.41 10.81
N TYR A 64 -8.09 7.33 10.46
CA TYR A 64 -8.34 5.99 10.98
C TYR A 64 -7.09 5.48 11.70
N PRO A 65 -7.23 4.73 12.81
CA PRO A 65 -6.08 4.05 13.41
C PRO A 65 -5.50 3.03 12.41
N VAL A 66 -4.19 2.77 12.51
CA VAL A 66 -3.47 1.86 11.61
C VAL A 66 -3.10 0.59 12.39
N LEU A 67 -3.40 -0.57 11.82
CA LEU A 67 -2.96 -1.87 12.32
C LEU A 67 -1.93 -2.46 11.35
N TYR A 68 -0.73 -2.76 11.86
CA TYR A 68 0.30 -3.48 11.12
C TYR A 68 0.17 -4.97 11.40
N TYR A 69 -0.22 -5.75 10.38
CA TYR A 69 -0.27 -7.20 10.46
C TYR A 69 0.96 -7.80 9.78
N LEU A 70 1.85 -8.37 10.57
CA LEU A 70 3.09 -8.99 10.11
C LEU A 70 2.95 -10.50 10.25
N HIS A 71 3.17 -11.23 9.16
CA HIS A 71 3.26 -12.68 9.21
C HIS A 71 4.65 -13.08 9.71
N GLY A 72 4.72 -14.17 10.48
CA GLY A 72 6.01 -14.79 10.82
C GLY A 72 6.71 -15.36 9.60
N PHE A 73 7.99 -15.70 9.76
CA PHE A 73 8.67 -16.61 8.85
C PHE A 73 8.31 -18.05 9.24
N ALA A 74 7.99 -18.88 8.26
CA ALA A 74 7.88 -20.32 8.39
C ALA A 74 9.02 -20.97 7.61
#